data_AF-A0A9D5MUQ5-F1
#
_entry.id   AF-A0A9D5MUQ5-F1
#
_cell.length_a   1.000
_cell.length_b   1.000
_cell.length_c   1.000
_cell.angle_alpha   90.00
_cell.angle_beta   90.00
_cell.angle_gamma   90.00
#
_symmetry.space_group_name_H-M   'P 1'
#
loop_
_entity.id
_entity.type
_entity.pdbx_description
1 polymer ?
#
loop_
_entity_poly.entity_id
_entity_poly.type
_entity_poly.pdbx_seq_one_letter_code
_entity_poly.pdbx_strand_id
1 'polypeptide(L)'
;MMKSRSIKAMLILVLCFVMVTACGQKNNENVDRDLFVGEWKCEDNPLESKEYYTGFIMMYIQEDDSFRMSDVEAGNPVISGELEFLSDKDVVLKCNTEDDFDPPPTWQSMNEEQEIEYSFTENGKLHMTYKEGDVSSTLVFVKQ
;
A
#
# COMPACT_ATOMS: atom_id res chain seq x y z
N MET A 1 58.06 -33.41 -1.64
CA MET A 1 56.90 -34.21 -1.20
C MET A 1 56.10 -33.41 -0.18
N MET A 2 55.20 -32.54 -0.65
CA MET A 2 54.39 -31.65 0.19
C MET A 2 52.98 -32.23 0.28
N LYS A 3 52.55 -32.56 1.51
CA LYS A 3 51.34 -33.32 1.84
C LYS A 3 50.08 -32.46 1.66
N SER A 4 49.15 -33.01 0.90
CA SER A 4 47.81 -32.55 0.53
C SER A 4 46.82 -32.41 1.70
N ARG A 5 47.04 -31.46 2.62
CA ARG A 5 46.12 -31.26 3.76
C ARG A 5 45.27 -29.99 3.76
N SER A 6 45.45 -29.07 2.82
CA SER A 6 44.80 -27.75 2.89
C SER A 6 43.58 -27.55 1.96
N ILE A 7 43.20 -28.54 1.15
CA ILE A 7 42.16 -28.36 0.12
C ILE A 7 40.75 -28.69 0.64
N LYS A 8 40.61 -29.56 1.65
CA LYS A 8 39.28 -30.00 2.13
C LYS A 8 38.55 -28.97 3.00
N ALA A 9 39.27 -28.04 3.63
CA ALA A 9 38.65 -26.99 4.47
C ALA A 9 38.06 -25.83 3.64
N MET A 10 38.59 -25.60 2.44
CA MET A 10 38.13 -24.50 1.57
C MET A 10 36.82 -24.84 0.84
N LEU A 11 36.55 -26.12 0.58
CA LEU A 11 35.32 -26.56 -0.09
C LEU A 11 34.09 -26.56 0.84
N ILE A 12 34.28 -26.64 2.16
CA ILE A 12 33.17 -26.61 3.13
C ILE A 12 32.70 -25.17 3.39
N LEU A 13 33.59 -24.17 3.24
CA LEU A 13 33.23 -22.77 3.44
C LEU A 13 32.43 -22.16 2.28
N VAL A 14 32.56 -22.71 1.07
CA VAL A 14 31.83 -22.25 -0.12
C VAL A 14 30.39 -22.77 -0.15
N LEU A 15 30.09 -23.88 0.54
CA LEU A 15 28.72 -24.42 0.63
C LEU A 15 27.83 -23.69 1.65
N CYS A 16 28.40 -23.00 2.64
CA CYS A 16 27.62 -22.19 3.59
C CYS A 16 27.28 -20.79 3.07
N PHE A 17 28.01 -20.28 2.07
CA PHE A 17 27.77 -18.94 1.53
C PHE A 17 26.63 -18.87 0.51
N VAL A 18 26.15 -20.01 0.00
CA VAL A 18 25.06 -20.07 -0.98
C VAL A 18 23.67 -20.09 -0.32
N MET A 19 23.58 -20.22 1.01
CA MET A 19 22.28 -20.24 1.72
C MET A 19 21.81 -18.88 2.26
N VAL A 20 22.53 -17.78 2.03
CA VAL A 20 22.13 -16.44 2.51
C VAL A 20 21.65 -15.52 1.37
N THR A 21 21.49 -16.04 0.15
CA THR A 21 20.76 -15.35 -0.92
C THR A 21 19.35 -15.90 -1.10
N ALA A 22 18.72 -16.36 -0.01
CA ALA A 22 17.27 -16.30 0.12
C ALA A 22 16.89 -14.91 0.65
N CYS A 23 17.31 -13.85 -0.05
CA CYS A 23 16.53 -12.62 -0.04
C CYS A 23 15.14 -13.06 -0.47
N GLY A 24 14.17 -12.93 0.43
CA GLY A 24 12.78 -13.30 0.17
C GLY A 24 12.37 -12.78 -1.20
N GLN A 25 12.19 -13.68 -2.15
CA GLN A 25 11.28 -13.40 -3.25
C GLN A 25 9.92 -13.25 -2.57
N LYS A 26 9.57 -12.00 -2.21
CA LYS A 26 8.16 -11.60 -2.16
C LYS A 26 7.60 -12.12 -3.48
N ASN A 27 6.71 -13.09 -3.40
CA ASN A 27 5.99 -13.53 -4.58
C ASN A 27 5.29 -12.28 -5.09
N ASN A 28 5.81 -11.66 -6.16
CA ASN A 28 5.07 -10.66 -6.91
C ASN A 28 3.93 -11.44 -7.57
N GLU A 29 2.83 -11.62 -6.85
CA GLU A 29 1.54 -11.72 -7.51
C GLU A 29 1.47 -10.56 -8.50
N ASN A 30 1.05 -10.87 -9.73
CA ASN A 30 1.09 -9.92 -10.83
C ASN A 30 -0.05 -8.92 -10.64
N VAL A 31 0.14 -7.95 -9.76
CA VAL A 31 -0.80 -6.86 -9.50
C VAL A 31 -0.89 -6.00 -10.77
N ASP A 32 -2.09 -5.83 -11.30
CA ASP A 32 -2.35 -4.93 -12.42
C ASP A 32 -2.40 -3.47 -11.91
N ARG A 33 -1.21 -2.88 -11.77
CA ARG A 33 -1.00 -1.54 -11.21
C ARG A 33 -1.63 -0.44 -12.07
N ASP A 34 -1.79 -0.67 -13.36
CA ASP A 34 -2.40 0.29 -14.30
C ASP A 34 -3.86 0.59 -13.94
N LEU A 35 -4.53 -0.34 -13.24
CA LEU A 35 -5.89 -0.11 -12.74
C LEU A 35 -5.95 1.07 -11.76
N PHE A 36 -4.93 1.25 -10.92
CA PHE A 36 -4.87 2.30 -9.90
C PHE A 36 -4.53 3.67 -10.47
N VAL A 37 -3.75 3.76 -11.55
CA VAL A 37 -3.25 5.04 -12.07
C VAL A 37 -4.40 5.96 -12.47
N GLY A 38 -4.36 7.21 -12.02
CA GLY A 38 -5.32 8.24 -12.36
C GLY A 38 -5.93 8.93 -11.15
N GLU A 39 -6.99 9.68 -11.43
CA GLU A 39 -7.71 10.50 -10.45
C GLU A 39 -8.97 9.76 -9.96
N TRP A 40 -9.18 9.80 -8.65
CA TRP A 40 -10.20 9.06 -7.93
C TRP A 40 -10.93 9.99 -6.97
N LYS A 41 -12.25 10.02 -7.06
CA LYS A 41 -13.09 10.73 -6.10
C LYS A 41 -13.74 9.73 -5.15
N CYS A 42 -13.66 9.98 -3.84
CA CYS A 42 -14.38 9.18 -2.87
C CYS A 42 -15.88 9.45 -2.93
N GLU A 43 -16.70 8.42 -2.74
CA GLU A 43 -18.14 8.59 -2.55
C GLU A 43 -18.45 9.28 -1.21
N ASP A 44 -19.67 9.83 -1.11
CA ASP A 44 -20.13 10.63 0.01
C ASP A 44 -20.04 9.90 1.36
N ASN A 45 -20.08 8.57 1.36
CA ASN A 45 -20.08 7.76 2.58
C ASN A 45 -19.27 6.47 2.40
N PRO A 46 -18.63 5.95 3.48
CA PRO A 46 -18.13 4.58 3.52
C PRO A 46 -19.24 3.54 3.29
N LEU A 47 -18.88 2.33 2.85
CA LEU A 47 -19.87 1.26 2.61
C LEU A 47 -20.68 0.89 3.85
N GLU A 48 -20.03 0.87 5.02
CA GLU A 48 -20.61 0.38 6.26
C GLU A 48 -21.39 1.45 7.02
N SER A 49 -21.21 2.74 6.72
CA SER A 49 -21.82 3.83 7.48
C SER A 49 -22.21 5.01 6.61
N LYS A 50 -23.45 5.48 6.77
CA LYS A 50 -23.96 6.73 6.17
C LYS A 50 -23.79 7.96 7.07
N GLU A 51 -23.26 7.78 8.27
CA GLU A 51 -23.14 8.85 9.26
C GLU A 51 -21.90 9.72 8.99
N TYR A 52 -20.87 9.13 8.39
CA TYR A 52 -19.61 9.81 8.08
C TYR A 52 -19.62 10.28 6.64
N TYR A 53 -19.35 11.57 6.45
CA TYR A 53 -19.14 12.15 5.12
C TYR A 53 -17.69 11.96 4.70
N THR A 54 -17.46 11.47 3.47
CA THR A 54 -16.13 11.23 2.88
C THR A 54 -16.00 11.76 1.45
N GLY A 55 -17.05 12.39 0.91
CA GLY A 55 -17.08 12.88 -0.47
C GLY A 55 -16.11 14.03 -0.78
N PHE A 56 -15.53 14.62 0.27
CA PHE A 56 -14.46 15.62 0.18
C PHE A 56 -13.09 15.00 -0.16
N ILE A 57 -12.94 13.68 -0.10
CA ILE A 57 -11.65 13.02 -0.34
C ILE A 57 -11.45 12.80 -1.84
N MET A 58 -10.30 13.26 -2.34
CA MET A 58 -9.81 12.97 -3.67
C MET A 58 -8.43 12.34 -3.60
N MET A 59 -8.17 11.35 -4.44
CA MET A 59 -6.89 10.65 -4.51
C MET A 59 -6.39 10.63 -5.96
N TYR A 60 -5.10 10.89 -6.14
CA TYR A 60 -4.42 10.79 -7.42
C TYR A 60 -3.24 9.83 -7.28
N ILE A 61 -3.15 8.84 -8.18
CA ILE A 61 -2.09 7.83 -8.20
C ILE A 61 -1.36 7.94 -9.53
N GLN A 62 -0.04 8.02 -9.48
CA GLN A 62 0.85 8.13 -10.64
C GLN A 62 1.35 6.76 -11.11
N GLU A 63 1.91 6.73 -12.33
CA GLU A 63 2.50 5.52 -12.92
C GLU A 63 3.69 4.96 -12.10
N ASP A 64 4.32 5.78 -11.26
CA ASP A 64 5.43 5.40 -10.38
C ASP A 64 4.98 4.96 -8.98
N ASP A 65 3.69 4.66 -8.79
CA ASP A 65 3.02 4.35 -7.51
C ASP A 65 2.99 5.47 -6.48
N SER A 66 3.51 6.66 -6.79
CA SER A 66 3.31 7.78 -5.90
C SER A 66 1.84 8.20 -5.88
N PHE A 67 1.35 8.57 -4.70
CA PHE A 67 -0.01 9.04 -4.52
C PHE A 67 -0.08 10.37 -3.79
N ARG A 68 -1.21 11.03 -3.98
CA ARG A 68 -1.64 12.18 -3.20
C ARG A 68 -3.12 12.00 -2.87
N MET A 69 -3.48 12.15 -1.60
CA MET A 69 -4.86 12.22 -1.12
C MET A 69 -5.08 13.61 -0.51
N SER A 70 -6.24 14.20 -0.77
CA SER A 70 -6.55 15.57 -0.34
C SER A 70 -8.00 15.73 0.07
N ASP A 71 -8.24 16.63 1.02
CA ASP A 71 -9.55 17.23 1.26
C ASP A 71 -9.74 18.39 0.28
N VAL A 72 -10.58 18.17 -0.74
CA VAL A 72 -10.82 19.17 -1.80
C VAL A 72 -11.79 20.27 -1.37
N GLU A 73 -12.49 20.12 -0.26
CA GLU A 73 -13.42 21.14 0.27
C GLU A 73 -12.69 22.13 1.18
N ALA A 74 -11.69 21.67 1.94
CA ALA A 74 -10.85 22.50 2.79
C ALA A 74 -9.64 23.12 2.04
N GLY A 75 -9.28 22.58 0.87
CA GLY A 75 -8.30 23.16 -0.06
C GLY A 75 -6.83 22.99 0.31
N ASN A 76 -6.50 22.65 1.57
CA ASN A 76 -5.16 22.24 2.00
C ASN A 76 -5.22 21.64 3.42
N PRO A 77 -5.76 20.41 3.54
CA PRO A 77 -4.88 19.33 3.96
C PRO A 77 -4.68 18.29 2.86
N VAL A 78 -3.46 17.76 2.77
CA VAL A 78 -3.01 16.80 1.76
C VAL A 78 -2.05 15.82 2.41
N ILE A 79 -2.20 14.53 2.13
CA ILE A 79 -1.19 13.51 2.42
C ILE A 79 -0.66 12.91 1.12
N SER A 80 0.64 12.70 1.06
CA SER A 80 1.34 12.16 -0.10
C SER A 80 2.23 10.98 0.29
N GLY A 81 2.59 10.15 -0.68
CA GLY A 81 3.32 8.93 -0.39
C GLY A 81 3.52 8.01 -1.58
N GLU A 82 3.77 6.73 -1.29
CA GLU A 82 3.92 5.64 -2.27
C GLU A 82 3.04 4.44 -1.91
N LEU A 83 2.45 3.77 -2.91
CA LEU A 83 1.79 2.49 -2.73
C LEU A 83 2.84 1.36 -2.75
N GLU A 84 2.95 0.59 -1.67
CA GLU A 84 3.66 -0.69 -1.68
C GLU A 84 2.66 -1.86 -1.76
N PHE A 85 2.58 -2.49 -2.93
CA PHE A 85 1.74 -3.67 -3.12
C PHE A 85 2.35 -4.90 -2.42
N LEU A 86 1.57 -5.53 -1.54
CA LEU A 86 1.97 -6.75 -0.84
C LEU A 86 1.40 -8.01 -1.52
N SER A 87 0.20 -7.89 -2.10
CA SER A 87 -0.55 -8.97 -2.77
C SER A 87 -1.56 -8.40 -3.78
N ASP A 88 -2.34 -9.28 -4.42
CA ASP A 88 -3.49 -8.92 -5.27
C ASP A 88 -4.69 -8.29 -4.54
N LYS A 89 -4.59 -8.15 -3.21
CA LYS A 89 -5.65 -7.61 -2.35
C LYS A 89 -5.16 -6.70 -1.23
N ASP A 90 -3.84 -6.61 -0.99
CA ASP A 90 -3.27 -5.84 0.11
C ASP A 90 -2.25 -4.82 -0.42
N VAL A 91 -2.38 -3.56 0.03
CA VAL A 91 -1.46 -2.46 -0.29
C VAL A 91 -1.12 -1.69 0.98
N VAL A 92 0.11 -1.24 1.10
CA VAL A 92 0.54 -0.31 2.15
C VAL A 92 0.65 1.09 1.57
N LEU A 93 -0.04 2.05 2.18
CA LEU A 93 0.15 3.47 1.92
C LEU A 93 1.33 3.96 2.77
N LYS A 94 2.49 4.17 2.15
CA LYS A 94 3.65 4.80 2.80
C LYS A 94 3.50 6.30 2.77
N CYS A 95 2.98 6.86 3.84
CA CYS A 95 2.61 8.26 3.95
C CYS A 95 3.81 9.11 4.43
N ASN A 96 3.92 10.32 3.89
CA ASN A 96 4.85 11.32 4.37
C ASN A 96 4.37 11.89 5.71
N THR A 97 5.23 11.88 6.73
CA THR A 97 4.88 12.26 8.11
C THR A 97 4.77 13.76 8.36
N GLU A 98 5.28 14.59 7.46
CA GLU A 98 5.29 16.05 7.58
C GLU A 98 4.02 16.69 7.00
N ASP A 99 3.16 15.88 6.39
CA ASP A 99 1.93 16.33 5.76
C ASP A 99 0.84 16.57 6.82
N ASP A 100 0.19 17.73 6.75
CA ASP A 100 -0.92 18.10 7.63
C ASP A 100 -2.22 17.60 7.01
N PHE A 101 -2.64 16.39 7.37
CA PHE A 101 -3.86 15.75 6.89
C PHE A 101 -4.54 14.93 7.97
N ASP A 102 -5.81 15.25 8.21
CA ASP A 102 -6.66 14.44 9.08
C ASP A 102 -7.09 13.16 8.33
N PRO A 103 -6.94 11.97 8.94
CA PRO A 103 -7.38 10.73 8.31
C PRO A 103 -8.89 10.77 8.04
N PRO A 104 -9.39 9.95 7.10
CA PRO A 104 -10.82 9.77 6.89
C PRO A 104 -11.53 9.50 8.23
N PRO A 105 -12.76 10.00 8.47
CA PRO A 105 -13.39 9.95 9.80
C PRO A 105 -13.55 8.54 10.41
N THR A 106 -13.52 7.49 9.58
CA THR A 106 -13.61 6.09 9.98
C THR A 106 -12.26 5.38 10.06
N TRP A 107 -11.17 6.06 9.70
CA TRP A 107 -9.79 5.57 9.80
C TRP A 107 -9.15 6.24 11.03
N GLN A 108 -8.53 5.47 11.92
CA GLN A 108 -7.98 6.04 13.17
C GLN A 108 -6.60 6.69 12.95
N SER A 109 -5.93 6.37 11.85
CA SER A 109 -4.55 6.77 11.59
C SER A 109 -4.25 6.76 10.08
N MET A 110 -3.30 7.59 9.68
CA MET A 110 -2.55 7.49 8.41
C MET A 110 -1.06 7.82 8.65
N ASN A 111 -0.55 7.50 9.83
CA ASN A 111 0.53 8.29 10.43
C ASN A 111 1.94 8.01 9.87
N GLU A 112 2.18 6.90 9.17
CA GLU A 112 3.47 6.56 8.53
C GLU A 112 3.26 5.47 7.47
N GLU A 113 2.77 4.30 7.89
CA GLU A 113 2.40 3.19 7.02
C GLU A 113 0.98 2.78 7.35
N GLN A 114 0.14 2.67 6.32
CA GLN A 114 -1.23 2.20 6.49
C GLN A 114 -1.48 0.99 5.59
N GLU A 115 -1.61 -0.19 6.19
CA GLU A 115 -2.05 -1.40 5.49
C GLU A 115 -3.55 -1.29 5.17
N ILE A 116 -3.88 -1.53 3.91
CA ILE A 116 -5.21 -1.42 3.34
C ILE A 116 -5.50 -2.66 2.51
N GLU A 117 -6.64 -3.29 2.77
CA GLU A 117 -7.20 -4.27 1.83
C GLU A 117 -7.88 -3.52 0.68
N TYR A 118 -7.68 -3.95 -0.56
CA TYR A 118 -8.31 -3.33 -1.72
C TYR A 118 -9.01 -4.34 -2.62
N SER A 119 -9.96 -3.84 -3.40
CA SER A 119 -10.54 -4.59 -4.52
C SER A 119 -11.11 -3.65 -5.58
N PHE A 120 -11.13 -4.10 -6.84
CA PHE A 120 -11.90 -3.45 -7.89
C PHE A 120 -13.22 -4.18 -8.09
N THR A 121 -14.30 -3.41 -8.16
CA THR A 121 -15.63 -3.90 -8.48
C THR A 121 -15.83 -4.08 -9.98
N GLU A 122 -16.87 -4.80 -10.42
CA GLU A 122 -17.18 -5.00 -11.84
C GLU A 122 -17.41 -3.68 -12.61
N ASN A 123 -17.85 -2.62 -11.93
CA ASN A 123 -18.03 -1.29 -12.53
C ASN A 123 -16.81 -0.38 -12.38
N GLY A 124 -15.65 -0.92 -11.98
CA GLY A 124 -14.38 -0.21 -11.93
C GLY A 124 -14.20 0.71 -10.72
N LYS A 125 -15.06 0.63 -9.70
CA LYS A 125 -14.81 1.33 -8.43
C LYS A 125 -13.74 0.63 -7.64
N LEU A 126 -12.86 1.41 -7.02
CA LEU A 126 -11.84 0.95 -6.10
C LEU A 126 -12.40 0.98 -4.68
N HIS A 127 -12.44 -0.17 -4.01
CA HIS A 127 -12.71 -0.26 -2.58
C HIS A 127 -11.38 -0.30 -1.83
N MET A 128 -11.25 0.51 -0.79
CA MET A 128 -10.10 0.54 0.12
C MET A 128 -10.62 0.34 1.55
N THR A 129 -10.36 -0.83 2.11
CA THR A 129 -10.82 -1.25 3.43
C THR A 129 -9.69 -1.14 4.44
N TYR A 130 -9.88 -0.21 5.37
CA TYR A 130 -9.05 -0.05 6.55
C TYR A 130 -9.51 -1.01 7.65
N LYS A 131 -8.55 -1.61 8.36
CA LYS A 131 -8.80 -2.49 9.51
C LYS A 131 -7.82 -2.17 10.64
N GLU A 132 -8.35 -1.83 11.81
CA GLU A 132 -7.55 -1.66 13.03
C GLU A 132 -8.35 -2.13 14.25
N GLY A 133 -7.87 -3.19 14.89
CA GLY A 133 -8.60 -3.85 15.98
C GLY A 133 -9.97 -4.35 15.51
N ASP A 134 -11.03 -3.89 16.16
CA ASP A 134 -12.43 -4.23 15.81
C ASP A 134 -13.04 -3.26 14.77
N VAL A 135 -12.29 -2.24 14.34
CA VAL A 135 -12.74 -1.29 13.32
C VAL A 135 -12.46 -1.85 11.94
N SER A 136 -13.48 -1.82 11.08
CA SER A 136 -13.34 -2.06 9.65
C SER A 136 -14.20 -1.04 8.89
N SER A 137 -13.59 -0.33 7.95
CA SER A 137 -14.31 0.66 7.13
C SER A 137 -13.77 0.71 5.70
N THR A 138 -14.68 0.67 4.75
CA THR A 138 -14.37 0.67 3.32
C THR A 138 -14.74 2.01 2.70
N LEU A 139 -13.73 2.72 2.20
CA LEU A 139 -13.91 3.86 1.32
C LEU A 139 -14.13 3.37 -0.11
N VAL A 140 -15.02 4.04 -0.83
CA VAL A 140 -15.35 3.72 -2.23
C VAL A 140 -14.88 4.86 -3.11
N PHE A 141 -14.01 4.55 -4.05
CA PHE A 141 -13.44 5.51 -4.98
C PHE A 141 -13.97 5.26 -6.41
N VAL A 142 -14.36 6.34 -7.06
CA VAL A 142 -14.82 6.37 -8.46
C VAL A 142 -13.80 7.13 -9.30
N LYS A 143 -13.31 6.49 -10.35
CA LYS A 143 -12.36 7.10 -11.29
C LYS A 143 -13.00 8.30 -11.99
N GLN A 144 -12.27 9.41 -12.12
CA GLN A 144 -12.72 10.63 -12.79
C GLN A 144 -12.40 10.64 -14.29
#